data_AF-A0A1V5GMG5-F1
#
_entry.id   AF-A0A1V5GMG5-F1
#
_cell.length_a   1.000
_cell.length_b   1.000
_cell.length_c   1.000
_cell.angle_alpha   90.00
_cell.angle_beta   90.00
_cell.angle_gamma   90.00
#
_symmetry.space_group_name_H-M   'P 1'
#
loop_
_entity.id
_entity.type
_entity.pdbx_description
1 polymer ?
#
loop_
_entity_poly.entity_id
_entity_poly.type
_entity_poly.pdbx_seq_one_letter_code
_entity_poly.pdbx_strand_id
1 'polypeptide(L)'
;MKLKRFFGTLTAAALFISSVPVIGGNADKAMTASAEEWCFAGETCDPLHDTSRDIQKEGVGNPLNFGERNTPADASTEEIRAINHKMTVQEVKYALYKEIDEHWDLISTRLGQPDREKMYALFLGLGSRESTLGEGKIGSDHETAYEDGWGVNSAHAYGTLQTAVTAFKDCDPKFMPEDNVPEMFQYSFTPSNFYDCIISNHMGIRKILHFAEICINEEGMHGYQVVRNSLKGFNTGWCYMAEDDGAYATYADEICAMAQFYYNEGHLYDNVFTWTSANGEKINKYRTANRWDWWGDTEPSMAPIEEKPQTTEPVTTTAETTTSTTSETTSTTTAASSETTTSATTYIPTHKLTVETPPDTTVYLIGQKLDLTGMTMKFSTDTGSSMSTDIILESEAVNDNNAFQHEYMVHDYGINEAGEYTFIVSMISDESYTTSFTVKYVSDIICGDANCDGKVDISDAVLIMQTLSNPSKYKLTEQGRANADCSGNGDGVTNADALAIQKYKLEIIKSLPETK
;
A
#
# COMPACT_ATOMS: atom_id res chain seq x y z
N MET A 1 -5.24 0.00 -67.70
CA MET A 1 -5.10 -1.37 -67.16
C MET A 1 -4.17 -1.30 -65.95
N LYS A 2 -4.73 -1.08 -64.75
CA LYS A 2 -4.01 -1.03 -63.48
C LYS A 2 -4.75 -1.96 -62.52
N LEU A 3 -4.05 -2.99 -62.07
CA LEU A 3 -4.60 -4.15 -61.36
C LEU A 3 -4.75 -3.80 -59.88
N LYS A 4 -5.99 -3.94 -59.38
CA LYS A 4 -6.35 -3.83 -57.96
C LYS A 4 -5.66 -4.95 -57.17
N ARG A 5 -5.05 -4.64 -56.02
CA ARG A 5 -4.72 -5.63 -54.99
C ARG A 5 -5.71 -5.47 -53.84
N PHE A 6 -6.51 -6.51 -53.67
CA PHE A 6 -7.36 -6.77 -52.51
C PHE A 6 -6.47 -6.93 -51.26
N PHE A 7 -6.77 -6.20 -50.20
CA PHE A 7 -6.35 -6.56 -48.84
C PHE A 7 -7.43 -7.46 -48.25
N GLY A 8 -7.03 -8.65 -47.82
CA GLY A 8 -7.89 -9.64 -47.19
C GLY A 8 -8.21 -9.25 -45.75
N THR A 9 -9.50 -9.14 -45.46
CA THR A 9 -10.07 -9.22 -44.13
C THR A 9 -9.95 -10.66 -43.63
N LEU A 10 -9.25 -10.89 -42.52
CA LEU A 10 -9.25 -12.17 -41.80
C LEU A 10 -9.60 -11.90 -40.33
N THR A 11 -10.92 -11.91 -40.11
CA THR A 11 -11.64 -12.53 -38.98
C THR A 11 -10.83 -12.96 -37.75
N ALA A 12 -10.97 -12.20 -36.65
CA ALA A 12 -10.84 -12.71 -35.29
C ALA A 12 -12.22 -13.23 -34.84
N ALA A 13 -12.47 -14.53 -34.99
CA ALA A 13 -13.60 -15.22 -34.39
C ALA A 13 -13.23 -16.70 -34.24
N ALA A 14 -12.79 -17.09 -33.04
CA ALA A 14 -12.63 -18.49 -32.67
C ALA A 14 -13.05 -18.68 -31.20
N LEU A 15 -14.36 -18.63 -30.94
CA LEU A 15 -14.97 -19.21 -29.75
C LEU A 15 -15.44 -20.62 -30.13
N PHE A 16 -14.68 -21.63 -29.68
CA PHE A 16 -15.11 -23.03 -29.77
C PHE A 16 -16.21 -23.29 -28.72
N ILE A 17 -17.43 -23.49 -29.22
CA ILE A 17 -18.54 -24.07 -28.44
C ILE A 17 -18.30 -25.59 -28.42
N SER A 18 -18.13 -26.17 -27.23
CA SER A 18 -18.36 -27.60 -27.06
C SER A 18 -19.27 -27.83 -25.85
N SER A 19 -20.41 -28.42 -26.13
CA SER A 19 -21.48 -28.74 -25.19
C SER A 19 -21.44 -30.23 -24.85
N VAL A 20 -21.21 -30.61 -23.59
CA VAL A 20 -21.62 -31.92 -23.02
C VAL A 20 -21.71 -31.83 -21.48
N PRO A 21 -22.39 -32.76 -20.77
CA PRO A 21 -23.39 -32.43 -19.75
C PRO A 21 -22.88 -32.62 -18.32
N VAL A 22 -23.60 -31.99 -17.38
CA VAL A 22 -23.41 -32.10 -15.93
C VAL A 22 -23.67 -33.54 -15.46
N ILE A 23 -22.68 -34.14 -14.80
CA ILE A 23 -22.85 -35.25 -13.84
C ILE A 23 -22.12 -34.86 -12.57
N GLY A 24 -22.82 -35.04 -11.44
CA GLY A 24 -22.60 -34.31 -10.19
C GLY A 24 -21.35 -34.64 -9.38
N GLY A 25 -20.97 -33.67 -8.55
CA GLY A 25 -19.98 -33.82 -7.49
C GLY A 25 -19.54 -32.46 -6.94
N ASN A 26 -20.03 -32.10 -5.75
CA ASN A 26 -19.74 -30.91 -4.93
C ASN A 26 -19.82 -29.53 -5.62
N ALA A 27 -20.93 -28.83 -5.35
CA ALA A 27 -21.13 -27.44 -5.73
C ALA A 27 -20.18 -26.52 -4.96
N ASP A 28 -19.08 -26.12 -5.60
CA ASP A 28 -18.62 -24.74 -5.50
C ASP A 28 -19.78 -23.86 -5.95
N LYS A 29 -20.02 -22.74 -5.24
CA LYS A 29 -21.05 -21.75 -5.61
C LYS A 29 -20.72 -21.19 -6.99
N ALA A 30 -21.21 -21.86 -8.03
CA ALA A 30 -21.21 -21.35 -9.38
C ALA A 30 -22.10 -20.09 -9.39
N MET A 31 -21.50 -18.96 -9.77
CA MET A 31 -22.22 -17.72 -10.01
C MET A 31 -23.33 -18.01 -11.04
N THR A 32 -24.58 -17.97 -10.59
CA THR A 32 -25.74 -18.20 -11.45
C THR A 32 -26.31 -16.83 -11.79
N ALA A 33 -25.96 -16.30 -12.97
CA ALA A 33 -26.55 -15.08 -13.49
C ALA A 33 -27.91 -15.40 -14.14
N SER A 34 -28.99 -14.90 -13.55
CA SER A 34 -30.30 -14.72 -14.18
C SER A 34 -30.22 -13.70 -15.33
N ALA A 35 -31.27 -13.60 -16.16
CA ALA A 35 -31.29 -12.69 -17.31
C ALA A 35 -31.21 -11.19 -16.94
N GLU A 36 -31.48 -10.81 -15.69
CA GLU A 36 -31.23 -9.47 -15.14
C GLU A 36 -29.78 -9.30 -14.66
N GLU A 37 -29.10 -10.40 -14.32
CA GLU A 37 -27.70 -10.49 -13.86
C GLU A 37 -26.70 -10.71 -15.01
N TRP A 38 -27.13 -10.91 -16.26
CA TRP A 38 -26.22 -11.12 -17.40
C TRP A 38 -25.54 -9.83 -17.91
N CYS A 39 -25.48 -8.80 -17.06
CA CYS A 39 -24.82 -7.54 -17.36
C CYS A 39 -23.76 -7.10 -16.34
N PHE A 40 -23.63 -7.80 -15.21
CA PHE A 40 -22.55 -7.58 -14.23
C PHE A 40 -22.40 -8.80 -13.32
N ALA A 41 -21.25 -8.93 -12.67
CA ALA A 41 -20.95 -9.96 -11.69
C ALA A 41 -20.18 -9.35 -10.52
N GLY A 42 -19.86 -10.17 -9.51
CA GLY A 42 -19.24 -9.73 -8.27
C GLY A 42 -20.25 -9.39 -7.18
N GLU A 43 -19.74 -8.92 -6.03
CA GLU A 43 -20.54 -8.60 -4.85
C GLU A 43 -20.35 -7.13 -4.45
N THR A 44 -21.41 -6.49 -3.99
CA THR A 44 -21.33 -5.16 -3.37
C THR A 44 -20.63 -5.27 -2.02
N CYS A 45 -19.71 -4.37 -1.73
CA CYS A 45 -19.02 -4.28 -0.44
C CYS A 45 -18.72 -2.81 -0.09
N ASP A 46 -18.38 -2.56 1.17
CA ASP A 46 -18.01 -1.22 1.61
C ASP A 46 -16.72 -0.73 0.91
N PRO A 47 -16.60 0.57 0.59
CA PRO A 47 -15.37 1.14 0.05
C PRO A 47 -14.16 0.93 0.96
N LEU A 48 -12.97 0.70 0.38
CA LEU A 48 -11.71 0.64 1.13
C LEU A 48 -11.22 2.00 1.63
N HIS A 49 -11.62 3.10 0.97
CA HIS A 49 -11.22 4.44 1.39
C HIS A 49 -12.08 5.01 2.52
N ASP A 50 -11.55 6.03 3.20
CA ASP A 50 -12.30 6.84 4.14
C ASP A 50 -13.43 7.60 3.43
N THR A 51 -14.67 7.14 3.63
CA THR A 51 -15.88 7.68 2.99
C THR A 51 -16.22 9.11 3.40
N SER A 52 -15.48 9.71 4.35
CA SER A 52 -15.60 11.13 4.68
C SER A 52 -14.81 12.06 3.75
N ARG A 53 -13.95 11.52 2.87
CA ARG A 53 -13.13 12.30 1.92
C ARG A 53 -13.99 13.00 0.87
N ASP A 54 -13.60 14.22 0.51
CA ASP A 54 -14.11 14.87 -0.69
C ASP A 54 -13.40 14.30 -1.91
N ILE A 55 -13.97 13.26 -2.53
CA ILE A 55 -13.35 12.54 -3.65
C ILE A 55 -12.97 13.47 -4.80
N GLN A 56 -13.79 14.48 -5.09
CA GLN A 56 -13.54 15.37 -6.20
C GLN A 56 -12.26 16.21 -5.97
N LYS A 57 -11.97 16.59 -4.72
CA LYS A 57 -10.78 17.35 -4.36
C LYS A 57 -9.57 16.50 -3.99
N GLU A 58 -9.81 15.43 -3.24
CA GLU A 58 -8.78 14.67 -2.53
C GLU A 58 -8.55 13.28 -3.09
N GLY A 59 -9.46 12.79 -3.94
CA GLY A 59 -9.45 11.42 -4.43
C GLY A 59 -9.74 10.39 -3.34
N VAL A 60 -9.67 9.12 -3.71
CA VAL A 60 -9.84 8.00 -2.77
C VAL A 60 -8.63 7.84 -1.85
N GLY A 61 -7.51 8.50 -2.17
CA GLY A 61 -6.26 8.34 -1.44
C GLY A 61 -5.59 7.01 -1.78
N ASN A 62 -4.86 6.44 -0.81
CA ASN A 62 -4.15 5.18 -1.01
C ASN A 62 -4.42 4.21 0.16
N PRO A 63 -5.67 3.69 0.30
CA PRO A 63 -6.06 2.88 1.44
C PRO A 63 -5.30 1.55 1.54
N LEU A 64 -4.78 1.06 0.41
CA LEU A 64 -3.98 -0.16 0.30
C LEU A 64 -2.47 0.10 0.38
N ASN A 65 -2.06 1.36 0.55
CA ASN A 65 -0.67 1.79 0.66
C ASN A 65 0.25 1.27 -0.46
N PHE A 66 -0.27 1.24 -1.70
CA PHE A 66 0.54 0.89 -2.88
C PHE A 66 1.68 1.89 -3.04
N GLY A 67 2.91 1.41 -3.21
CA GLY A 67 4.04 2.26 -3.56
C GLY A 67 4.11 2.51 -5.07
N GLU A 68 5.28 2.92 -5.55
CA GLU A 68 5.62 2.94 -6.99
C GLU A 68 5.48 1.57 -7.68
N ARG A 69 5.37 0.51 -6.87
CA ARG A 69 5.11 -0.88 -7.26
C ARG A 69 4.17 -1.52 -6.25
N ASN A 70 3.41 -2.51 -6.68
CA ASN A 70 2.68 -3.40 -5.78
C ASN A 70 3.58 -4.53 -5.22
N THR A 71 4.74 -4.75 -5.85
CA THR A 71 5.58 -5.93 -5.58
C THR A 71 7.01 -5.55 -5.12
N PRO A 72 7.69 -6.45 -4.37
CA PRO A 72 9.10 -6.25 -3.99
C PRO A 72 10.00 -6.00 -5.20
N ALA A 73 11.06 -5.21 -5.02
CA ALA A 73 11.92 -4.78 -6.13
C ALA A 73 12.73 -5.93 -6.74
N ASP A 74 12.98 -6.95 -5.92
CA ASP A 74 13.74 -8.15 -6.23
C ASP A 74 12.84 -9.39 -6.44
N ALA A 75 11.52 -9.22 -6.46
CA ALA A 75 10.59 -10.31 -6.70
C ALA A 75 10.80 -10.92 -8.10
N SER A 76 10.70 -12.25 -8.18
CA SER A 76 10.71 -12.95 -9.45
C SER A 76 9.45 -12.65 -10.26
N THR A 77 9.49 -12.85 -11.58
CA THR A 77 8.31 -12.72 -12.44
C THR A 77 7.14 -13.56 -11.93
N GLU A 78 7.41 -14.79 -11.48
CA GLU A 78 6.38 -15.70 -10.95
C GLU A 78 5.76 -15.16 -9.66
N GLU A 79 6.56 -14.57 -8.77
CA GLU A 79 6.08 -13.94 -7.53
C GLU A 79 5.21 -12.72 -7.84
N ILE A 80 5.67 -11.84 -8.74
CA ILE A 80 4.94 -10.65 -9.16
C ILE A 80 3.56 -11.04 -9.73
N ARG A 81 3.56 -11.99 -10.66
CA ARG A 81 2.33 -12.47 -11.30
C ARG A 81 1.42 -13.16 -10.29
N ALA A 82 1.94 -13.95 -9.36
CA ALA A 82 1.14 -14.58 -8.32
C ALA A 82 0.46 -13.56 -7.39
N ILE A 83 1.14 -12.45 -7.05
CA ILE A 83 0.54 -11.35 -6.26
C ILE A 83 -0.61 -10.73 -7.05
N ASN A 84 -0.35 -10.33 -8.29
CA ASN A 84 -1.36 -9.74 -9.18
C ASN A 84 -2.56 -10.65 -9.39
N HIS A 85 -2.31 -11.96 -9.53
CA HIS A 85 -3.34 -12.98 -9.76
C HIS A 85 -4.38 -13.01 -8.65
N LYS A 86 -3.96 -12.73 -7.42
CA LYS A 86 -4.76 -12.84 -6.21
C LYS A 86 -5.55 -11.58 -5.87
N MET A 87 -5.33 -10.49 -6.59
CA MET A 87 -6.06 -9.24 -6.37
C MET A 87 -7.56 -9.42 -6.64
N THR A 88 -8.36 -8.94 -5.70
CA THR A 88 -9.80 -8.77 -5.85
C THR A 88 -10.12 -7.68 -6.89
N VAL A 89 -11.34 -7.68 -7.41
CA VAL A 89 -11.81 -6.61 -8.30
C VAL A 89 -11.70 -5.25 -7.62
N GLN A 90 -12.05 -5.17 -6.32
CA GLN A 90 -11.90 -3.95 -5.55
C GLN A 90 -10.44 -3.49 -5.51
N GLU A 91 -9.49 -4.36 -5.16
CA GLU A 91 -8.06 -4.01 -5.16
C GLU A 91 -7.55 -3.57 -6.54
N VAL A 92 -8.01 -4.21 -7.62
CA VAL A 92 -7.69 -3.80 -9.00
C VAL A 92 -8.21 -2.38 -9.29
N LYS A 93 -9.43 -2.03 -8.85
CA LYS A 93 -9.97 -0.67 -8.99
C LYS A 93 -9.12 0.35 -8.23
N TYR A 94 -8.75 0.06 -6.97
CA TYR A 94 -7.94 0.98 -6.17
C TYR A 94 -6.49 1.12 -6.68
N ALA A 95 -5.93 0.07 -7.29
CA ALA A 95 -4.64 0.15 -7.97
C ALA A 95 -4.68 1.12 -9.17
N LEU A 96 -5.81 1.19 -9.89
CA LEU A 96 -6.01 2.22 -10.92
C LEU A 96 -6.20 3.60 -10.31
N TYR A 97 -6.98 3.71 -9.24
CA TYR A 97 -7.29 4.99 -8.61
C TYR A 97 -6.07 5.66 -8.00
N LYS A 98 -5.15 4.88 -7.45
CA LYS A 98 -3.85 5.39 -6.97
C LYS A 98 -3.11 6.15 -8.08
N GLU A 99 -2.98 5.57 -9.26
CA GLU A 99 -2.31 6.24 -10.39
C GLU A 99 -3.10 7.43 -10.93
N ILE A 100 -4.44 7.33 -10.98
CA ILE A 100 -5.28 8.46 -11.42
C ILE A 100 -5.18 9.64 -10.44
N ASP A 101 -5.16 9.37 -9.13
CA ASP A 101 -5.06 10.40 -8.09
C ASP A 101 -3.69 11.07 -8.07
N GLU A 102 -2.62 10.29 -8.23
CA GLU A 102 -1.25 10.81 -8.24
C GLU A 102 -1.00 11.74 -9.43
N HIS A 103 -1.57 11.42 -10.60
CA HIS A 103 -1.41 12.20 -11.83
C HIS A 103 -2.66 13.03 -12.18
N TRP A 104 -3.53 13.31 -11.19
CA TRP A 104 -4.88 13.86 -11.40
C TRP A 104 -4.89 15.16 -12.20
N ASP A 105 -4.07 16.14 -11.82
CA ASP A 105 -4.08 17.46 -12.48
C ASP A 105 -3.67 17.34 -13.95
N LEU A 106 -2.73 16.44 -14.27
CA LEU A 106 -2.31 16.16 -15.65
C LEU A 106 -3.41 15.46 -16.45
N ILE A 107 -3.97 14.38 -15.89
CA ILE A 107 -4.97 13.55 -16.57
C ILE A 107 -6.25 14.37 -16.83
N SER A 108 -6.76 15.06 -15.80
CA SER A 108 -7.98 15.87 -15.89
C SER A 108 -7.85 17.00 -16.91
N THR A 109 -6.68 17.65 -16.96
CA THR A 109 -6.39 18.73 -17.92
C THR A 109 -6.29 18.20 -19.35
N ARG A 110 -5.50 17.13 -19.58
CA ARG A 110 -5.27 16.59 -20.93
C ARG A 110 -6.48 15.90 -21.53
N LEU A 111 -7.38 15.37 -20.70
CA LEU A 111 -8.61 14.69 -21.17
C LEU A 111 -9.87 15.55 -21.04
N GLY A 112 -9.74 16.77 -20.52
CA GLY A 112 -10.86 17.72 -20.39
C GLY A 112 -11.98 17.20 -19.50
N GLN A 113 -11.65 16.65 -18.32
CA GLN A 113 -12.64 16.09 -17.40
C GLN A 113 -12.33 16.45 -15.95
N PRO A 114 -13.07 17.39 -15.35
CA PRO A 114 -12.87 17.81 -13.97
C PRO A 114 -13.58 16.93 -12.93
N ASP A 115 -14.47 16.03 -13.34
CA ASP A 115 -15.11 15.07 -12.44
C ASP A 115 -14.23 13.83 -12.28
N ARG A 116 -13.71 13.64 -11.07
CA ARG A 116 -12.76 12.57 -10.75
C ARG A 116 -13.40 11.19 -10.81
N GLU A 117 -14.64 11.07 -10.38
CA GLU A 117 -15.37 9.81 -10.42
C GLU A 117 -15.72 9.41 -11.86
N LYS A 118 -15.94 10.37 -12.77
CA LYS A 118 -16.03 10.06 -14.21
C LYS A 118 -14.71 9.57 -14.78
N MET A 119 -13.58 10.09 -14.30
CA MET A 119 -12.26 9.60 -14.71
C MET A 119 -12.01 8.17 -14.22
N TYR A 120 -12.31 7.90 -12.94
CA TYR A 120 -12.31 6.54 -12.41
C TYR A 120 -13.18 5.61 -13.26
N ALA A 121 -14.41 6.02 -13.55
CA ALA A 121 -15.34 5.27 -14.38
C ALA A 121 -14.79 4.98 -15.79
N LEU A 122 -14.16 5.96 -16.45
CA LEU A 122 -13.55 5.78 -17.77
C LEU A 122 -12.52 4.65 -17.74
N PHE A 123 -11.59 4.70 -16.78
CA PHE A 123 -10.53 3.70 -16.67
C PHE A 123 -11.07 2.34 -16.20
N LEU A 124 -12.15 2.29 -15.41
CA LEU A 124 -12.85 1.04 -15.15
C LEU A 124 -13.50 0.47 -16.41
N GLY A 125 -14.10 1.32 -17.25
CA GLY A 125 -14.63 0.93 -18.56
C GLY A 125 -13.53 0.36 -19.46
N LEU A 126 -12.37 1.01 -19.53
CA LEU A 126 -11.20 0.52 -20.26
C LEU A 126 -10.72 -0.83 -19.70
N GLY A 127 -10.54 -0.93 -18.37
CA GLY A 127 -10.15 -2.18 -17.73
C GLY A 127 -11.16 -3.31 -17.92
N SER A 128 -12.45 -2.99 -17.99
CA SER A 128 -13.51 -3.97 -18.31
C SER A 128 -13.43 -4.44 -19.76
N ARG A 129 -13.14 -3.51 -20.68
CA ARG A 129 -12.99 -3.81 -22.11
C ARG A 129 -11.77 -4.68 -22.38
N GLU A 130 -10.70 -4.46 -21.63
CA GLU A 130 -9.39 -5.06 -21.89
C GLU A 130 -9.12 -6.33 -21.11
N SER A 131 -9.51 -6.38 -19.83
CA SER A 131 -9.22 -7.51 -18.94
C SER A 131 -10.43 -8.01 -18.15
N THR A 132 -11.62 -7.44 -18.37
CA THR A 132 -12.81 -7.70 -17.56
C THR A 132 -12.57 -7.40 -16.06
N LEU A 133 -11.75 -6.37 -15.77
CA LEU A 133 -11.27 -6.03 -14.42
C LEU A 133 -10.74 -7.24 -13.62
N GLY A 134 -10.14 -8.22 -14.30
CA GLY A 134 -9.51 -9.37 -13.65
C GLY A 134 -10.44 -10.54 -13.30
N GLU A 135 -11.58 -10.67 -13.97
CA GLU A 135 -12.52 -11.77 -13.75
C GLU A 135 -11.85 -13.17 -13.80
N GLY A 136 -12.39 -14.12 -13.02
CA GLY A 136 -11.93 -15.51 -12.98
C GLY A 136 -10.92 -15.82 -11.88
N LYS A 137 -10.67 -14.86 -10.97
CA LYS A 137 -9.61 -14.87 -9.94
C LYS A 137 -8.19 -14.74 -10.49
N ILE A 138 -8.02 -14.03 -11.61
CA ILE A 138 -6.69 -13.70 -12.14
C ILE A 138 -6.26 -12.27 -11.82
N GLY A 139 -7.08 -11.48 -11.12
CA GLY A 139 -6.76 -10.11 -10.70
C GLY A 139 -6.16 -9.28 -11.83
N SER A 140 -5.03 -8.62 -11.61
CA SER A 140 -4.32 -7.89 -12.67
C SER A 140 -3.35 -8.75 -13.49
N ASP A 141 -3.31 -10.07 -13.29
CA ASP A 141 -2.43 -11.01 -14.01
C ASP A 141 -3.03 -11.49 -15.33
N HIS A 142 -3.16 -10.55 -16.28
CA HIS A 142 -3.69 -10.82 -17.61
C HIS A 142 -2.64 -10.46 -18.66
N GLU A 143 -2.17 -11.43 -19.44
CA GLU A 143 -1.17 -11.25 -20.49
C GLU A 143 -1.69 -11.71 -21.85
N THR A 144 -1.42 -10.95 -22.91
CA THR A 144 -1.78 -11.33 -24.29
C THR A 144 -0.59 -11.28 -25.23
N ALA A 145 -0.64 -12.08 -26.30
CA ALA A 145 0.39 -12.16 -27.36
C ALA A 145 1.80 -12.56 -26.89
N TYR A 146 1.91 -13.24 -25.74
CA TYR A 146 3.17 -13.82 -25.24
C TYR A 146 3.72 -14.94 -26.14
N GLU A 147 2.84 -15.70 -26.80
CA GLU A 147 3.23 -16.84 -27.65
C GLU A 147 4.12 -16.44 -28.85
N ASP A 148 4.07 -15.17 -29.26
CA ASP A 148 4.91 -14.62 -30.34
C ASP A 148 6.36 -14.35 -29.90
N GLY A 149 6.65 -14.52 -28.62
CA GLY A 149 7.94 -14.23 -27.99
C GLY A 149 7.93 -12.91 -27.22
N TRP A 150 8.62 -12.91 -26.08
CA TRP A 150 8.68 -11.77 -25.15
C TRP A 150 9.06 -10.46 -25.84
N GLY A 151 8.11 -9.51 -25.89
CA GLY A 151 8.31 -8.17 -26.47
C GLY A 151 8.49 -8.11 -27.98
N VAL A 152 8.26 -9.21 -28.70
CA VAL A 152 8.40 -9.26 -30.17
C VAL A 152 7.21 -8.61 -30.86
N ASN A 153 6.00 -8.88 -30.37
CA ASN A 153 4.77 -8.33 -30.91
C ASN A 153 4.46 -7.00 -30.22
N SER A 154 4.14 -5.94 -30.99
CA SER A 154 3.71 -4.66 -30.44
C SER A 154 2.41 -4.75 -29.62
N ALA A 155 1.62 -5.80 -29.85
CA ALA A 155 0.40 -6.12 -29.11
C ALA A 155 0.65 -7.00 -27.87
N HIS A 156 1.92 -7.34 -27.56
CA HIS A 156 2.25 -7.97 -26.29
C HIS A 156 1.89 -6.99 -25.17
N ALA A 157 0.97 -7.39 -24.30
CA ALA A 157 0.32 -6.50 -23.34
C ALA A 157 0.05 -7.21 -22.02
N TYR A 158 0.02 -6.44 -20.94
CA TYR A 158 -0.20 -6.95 -19.60
C TYR A 158 -1.07 -6.04 -18.74
N GLY A 159 -1.72 -6.61 -17.72
CA GLY A 159 -2.36 -5.86 -16.65
C GLY A 159 -3.81 -5.50 -16.94
N THR A 160 -4.39 -4.74 -16.01
CA THR A 160 -5.81 -4.34 -16.03
C THR A 160 -6.18 -3.59 -17.31
N LEU A 161 -5.31 -2.69 -17.78
CA LEU A 161 -5.53 -1.89 -18.97
C LEU A 161 -5.03 -2.58 -20.26
N GLN A 162 -4.45 -3.77 -20.18
CA GLN A 162 -3.68 -4.38 -21.28
C GLN A 162 -2.65 -3.40 -21.85
N THR A 163 -1.76 -2.92 -20.99
CA THR A 163 -0.70 -1.99 -21.34
C THR A 163 0.31 -2.66 -22.25
N ALA A 164 0.32 -2.25 -23.52
CA ALA A 164 1.20 -2.80 -24.54
C ALA A 164 2.69 -2.47 -24.28
N VAL A 165 3.60 -3.34 -24.72
CA VAL A 165 5.05 -3.13 -24.64
C VAL A 165 5.53 -1.82 -25.26
N THR A 166 4.77 -1.28 -26.21
CA THR A 166 5.05 0.01 -26.87
C THR A 166 5.00 1.20 -25.92
N ALA A 167 4.31 1.09 -24.78
CA ALA A 167 4.31 2.13 -23.75
C ALA A 167 5.71 2.31 -23.12
N PHE A 168 6.46 1.21 -22.99
CA PHE A 168 7.69 1.14 -22.21
C PHE A 168 8.89 1.64 -23.02
N LYS A 169 9.81 2.28 -22.31
CA LYS A 169 11.12 2.65 -22.85
C LYS A 169 11.95 1.40 -23.12
N ASP A 170 12.92 1.47 -24.02
CA ASP A 170 13.87 0.37 -24.30
C ASP A 170 13.19 -0.93 -24.80
N CYS A 171 11.95 -0.85 -25.30
CA CYS A 171 11.30 -1.93 -26.05
C CYS A 171 11.91 -2.08 -27.46
N ASP A 172 11.35 -2.94 -28.34
CA ASP A 172 11.92 -3.12 -29.69
C ASP A 172 12.02 -1.75 -30.40
N PRO A 173 13.22 -1.33 -30.84
CA PRO A 173 13.45 0.00 -31.41
C PRO A 173 12.73 0.23 -32.75
N LYS A 174 12.05 -0.78 -33.31
CA LYS A 174 11.15 -0.62 -34.47
C LYS A 174 9.78 -0.07 -34.10
N PHE A 175 9.39 -0.13 -32.83
CA PHE A 175 8.14 0.46 -32.36
C PHE A 175 8.25 1.98 -32.36
N MET A 176 7.10 2.65 -32.51
CA MET A 176 7.06 4.11 -32.47
C MET A 176 7.36 4.59 -31.04
N PRO A 177 8.26 5.58 -30.84
CA PRO A 177 8.58 6.10 -29.53
C PRO A 177 7.42 6.94 -28.95
N GLU A 178 7.25 6.89 -27.62
CA GLU A 178 6.20 7.61 -26.87
C GLU A 178 6.81 8.68 -25.94
N ASP A 179 7.62 9.58 -26.49
CA ASP A 179 8.41 10.57 -25.73
C ASP A 179 7.64 11.88 -25.41
N ASN A 180 6.38 12.00 -25.81
CA ASN A 180 5.54 13.22 -25.73
C ASN A 180 4.75 13.37 -24.41
N VAL A 181 5.06 12.55 -23.39
CA VAL A 181 4.50 12.69 -22.02
C VAL A 181 5.67 12.77 -21.02
N PRO A 182 6.43 13.89 -20.99
CA PRO A 182 7.56 14.04 -20.09
C PRO A 182 7.17 14.17 -18.61
N GLU A 183 5.92 14.49 -18.30
CA GLU A 183 5.40 14.68 -16.93
C GLU A 183 5.19 13.36 -16.19
N MET A 184 5.04 12.24 -16.92
CA MET A 184 4.95 10.90 -16.35
C MET A 184 6.20 10.10 -16.70
N PHE A 185 6.78 9.45 -15.70
CA PHE A 185 8.00 8.66 -15.87
C PHE A 185 7.77 7.48 -16.82
N GLN A 186 8.66 7.31 -17.79
CA GLN A 186 8.58 6.20 -18.73
C GLN A 186 9.48 5.05 -18.29
N TYR A 187 8.90 4.01 -17.69
CA TYR A 187 9.63 2.84 -17.24
C TYR A 187 10.24 2.05 -18.41
N SER A 188 11.45 1.51 -18.22
CA SER A 188 12.10 0.60 -19.17
C SER A 188 11.37 -0.75 -19.25
N PHE A 189 11.36 -1.35 -20.43
CA PHE A 189 10.75 -2.65 -20.70
C PHE A 189 11.59 -3.78 -20.09
N THR A 190 11.24 -4.17 -18.87
CA THR A 190 11.83 -5.30 -18.14
C THR A 190 10.70 -6.17 -17.59
N PRO A 191 10.92 -7.46 -17.30
CA PRO A 191 9.88 -8.30 -16.68
C PRO A 191 9.35 -7.70 -15.37
N SER A 192 10.22 -7.19 -14.51
CA SER A 192 9.81 -6.58 -13.23
C SER A 192 8.88 -5.38 -13.42
N ASN A 193 9.16 -4.51 -14.41
CA ASN A 193 8.32 -3.35 -14.69
C ASN A 193 7.04 -3.72 -15.44
N PHE A 194 7.13 -4.63 -16.42
CA PHE A 194 6.00 -4.98 -17.28
C PHE A 194 4.92 -5.74 -16.50
N TYR A 195 5.34 -6.62 -15.59
CA TYR A 195 4.43 -7.45 -14.82
C TYR A 195 3.96 -6.81 -13.51
N ASP A 196 4.54 -5.71 -13.02
CA ASP A 196 3.99 -5.05 -11.82
C ASP A 196 2.69 -4.30 -12.16
N CYS A 197 1.63 -4.49 -11.36
CA CYS A 197 0.32 -3.93 -11.69
C CYS A 197 0.26 -2.40 -11.61
N ILE A 198 1.02 -1.78 -10.68
CA ILE A 198 1.03 -0.33 -10.51
C ILE A 198 1.80 0.30 -11.67
N ILE A 199 2.97 -0.24 -12.00
CA ILE A 199 3.74 0.21 -13.17
C ILE A 199 2.93 -0.02 -14.46
N SER A 200 2.28 -1.17 -14.63
CA SER A 200 1.46 -1.43 -15.81
C SER A 200 0.31 -0.41 -15.94
N ASN A 201 -0.38 -0.08 -14.85
CA ASN A 201 -1.42 0.95 -14.84
C ASN A 201 -0.86 2.34 -15.17
N HIS A 202 0.26 2.72 -14.53
CA HIS A 202 0.98 3.97 -14.79
C HIS A 202 1.29 4.14 -16.29
N MET A 203 1.89 3.11 -16.86
CA MET A 203 2.30 3.10 -18.27
C MET A 203 1.10 3.07 -19.23
N GLY A 204 0.00 2.43 -18.84
CA GLY A 204 -1.26 2.44 -19.60
C GLY A 204 -1.91 3.82 -19.63
N ILE A 205 -1.98 4.49 -18.47
CA ILE A 205 -2.46 5.88 -18.37
C ILE A 205 -1.55 6.81 -19.18
N ARG A 206 -0.23 6.69 -19.04
CA ARG A 206 0.75 7.45 -19.82
C ARG A 206 0.54 7.26 -21.32
N LYS A 207 0.28 6.04 -21.79
CA LYS A 207 -0.02 5.75 -23.20
C LYS A 207 -1.32 6.38 -23.68
N ILE A 208 -2.36 6.46 -22.85
CA ILE A 208 -3.58 7.24 -23.17
C ILE A 208 -3.22 8.71 -23.37
N LEU A 209 -2.40 9.28 -22.49
CA LEU A 209 -1.97 10.69 -22.59
C LEU A 209 -1.04 10.94 -23.78
N HIS A 210 -0.25 9.94 -24.20
CA HIS A 210 0.55 9.98 -25.43
C HIS A 210 -0.36 10.21 -26.63
N PHE A 211 -1.45 9.47 -26.76
CA PHE A 211 -2.40 9.67 -27.85
C PHE A 211 -3.25 10.94 -27.67
N ALA A 212 -3.56 11.35 -26.44
CA ALA A 212 -4.26 12.62 -26.19
C ALA A 212 -3.46 13.82 -26.71
N GLU A 213 -2.14 13.83 -26.50
CA GLU A 213 -1.26 14.86 -27.04
C GLU A 213 -1.32 14.91 -28.57
N ILE A 214 -1.21 13.77 -29.25
CA ILE A 214 -1.30 13.70 -30.72
C ILE A 214 -2.68 14.18 -31.19
N CYS A 215 -3.75 13.74 -30.53
CA CYS A 215 -5.12 14.18 -30.84
C CYS A 215 -5.27 15.70 -30.76
N ILE A 216 -4.68 16.34 -29.74
CA ILE A 216 -4.77 17.79 -29.54
C ILE A 216 -3.88 18.54 -30.53
N ASN A 217 -2.59 18.18 -30.60
CA ASN A 217 -1.58 18.99 -31.27
C ASN A 217 -1.46 18.70 -32.77
N GLU A 218 -1.62 17.44 -33.17
CA GLU A 218 -1.46 17.02 -34.58
C GLU A 218 -2.80 16.95 -35.31
N GLU A 219 -3.84 16.41 -34.65
CA GLU A 219 -5.15 16.19 -35.26
C GLU A 219 -6.16 17.34 -35.01
N GLY A 220 -5.85 18.27 -34.10
CA GLY A 220 -6.71 19.42 -33.79
C GLY A 220 -8.08 19.02 -33.24
N MET A 221 -8.13 17.94 -32.46
CA MET A 221 -9.36 17.42 -31.86
C MET A 221 -9.72 18.18 -30.58
N HIS A 222 -11.03 18.23 -30.30
CA HIS A 222 -11.61 19.01 -29.20
C HIS A 222 -12.61 18.19 -28.37
N GLY A 223 -12.86 18.63 -27.13
CA GLY A 223 -13.83 17.98 -26.23
C GLY A 223 -13.67 16.46 -26.13
N TYR A 224 -14.79 15.73 -26.17
CA TYR A 224 -14.79 14.26 -26.06
C TYR A 224 -14.04 13.53 -27.19
N GLN A 225 -13.78 14.21 -28.32
CA GLN A 225 -13.09 13.58 -29.45
C GLN A 225 -11.66 13.18 -29.07
N VAL A 226 -11.00 13.94 -28.19
CA VAL A 226 -9.66 13.62 -27.70
C VAL A 226 -9.68 12.27 -27.00
N VAL A 227 -10.43 12.11 -25.92
CA VAL A 227 -10.50 10.84 -25.17
C VAL A 227 -11.01 9.68 -26.04
N ARG A 228 -12.03 9.88 -26.88
CA ARG A 228 -12.58 8.84 -27.77
C ARG A 228 -11.52 8.32 -28.75
N ASN A 229 -10.69 9.21 -29.29
CA ASN A 229 -9.62 8.85 -30.22
C ASN A 229 -8.35 8.37 -29.53
N SER A 230 -8.05 8.84 -28.32
CA SER A 230 -6.96 8.30 -27.50
C SER A 230 -7.20 6.82 -27.16
N LEU A 231 -8.44 6.45 -26.82
CA LEU A 231 -8.84 5.05 -26.64
C LEU A 231 -8.62 4.23 -27.93
N LYS A 232 -9.03 4.76 -29.09
CA LYS A 232 -8.76 4.07 -30.36
C LYS A 232 -7.26 3.92 -30.63
N GLY A 233 -6.47 4.95 -30.35
CA GLY A 233 -5.02 4.93 -30.44
C GLY A 233 -4.41 3.88 -29.54
N PHE A 234 -4.88 3.79 -28.29
CA PHE A 234 -4.45 2.80 -27.32
C PHE A 234 -4.61 1.36 -27.85
N ASN A 235 -5.76 1.06 -28.47
CA ASN A 235 -6.04 -0.27 -29.03
C ASN A 235 -5.30 -0.58 -30.33
N THR A 236 -5.15 0.42 -31.22
CA THR A 236 -4.75 0.18 -32.63
C THR A 236 -3.35 0.70 -32.97
N GLY A 237 -2.76 1.53 -32.12
CA GLY A 237 -1.60 2.35 -32.41
C GLY A 237 -1.89 3.65 -33.17
N TRP A 238 -3.16 3.92 -33.52
CA TRP A 238 -3.51 5.03 -34.40
C TRP A 238 -4.71 5.85 -33.88
N CYS A 239 -4.50 7.15 -33.63
CA CYS A 239 -5.53 8.01 -33.03
C CYS A 239 -6.19 9.02 -34.01
N TYR A 240 -5.76 9.12 -35.27
CA TYR A 240 -6.37 10.02 -36.29
C TYR A 240 -7.89 9.84 -36.41
N MET A 241 -8.67 10.88 -36.70
CA MET A 241 -10.14 10.76 -36.72
C MET A 241 -10.60 9.67 -37.72
N ALA A 242 -11.49 8.78 -37.28
CA ALA A 242 -11.96 7.71 -38.16
C ALA A 242 -12.89 8.25 -39.26
N GLU A 243 -12.86 7.62 -40.44
CA GLU A 243 -13.74 7.96 -41.56
C GLU A 243 -15.20 7.60 -41.29
N ASP A 244 -15.44 6.62 -40.41
CA ASP A 244 -16.76 6.16 -40.00
C ASP A 244 -16.85 5.94 -38.49
N ASP A 245 -18.03 6.19 -37.91
CA ASP A 245 -18.28 6.00 -36.48
C ASP A 245 -18.22 4.53 -36.04
N GLY A 246 -18.32 3.58 -36.98
CA GLY A 246 -18.23 2.15 -36.71
C GLY A 246 -16.86 1.74 -36.15
N ALA A 247 -15.80 2.49 -36.46
CA ALA A 247 -14.46 2.28 -35.91
C ALA A 247 -14.38 2.47 -34.38
N TYR A 248 -15.33 3.17 -33.77
CA TYR A 248 -15.37 3.41 -32.32
C TYR A 248 -16.32 2.48 -31.58
N ALA A 249 -17.34 1.97 -32.29
CA ALA A 249 -18.52 1.32 -31.71
C ALA A 249 -18.18 0.15 -30.77
N THR A 250 -17.20 -0.68 -31.13
CA THR A 250 -16.85 -1.91 -30.40
C THR A 250 -15.73 -1.72 -29.37
N TYR A 251 -15.20 -0.50 -29.24
CA TYR A 251 -14.08 -0.23 -28.35
C TYR A 251 -14.31 1.05 -27.56
N ALA A 252 -14.03 2.24 -28.11
CA ALA A 252 -14.13 3.50 -27.37
C ALA A 252 -15.56 3.78 -26.89
N ASP A 253 -16.56 3.54 -27.74
CA ASP A 253 -17.97 3.79 -27.40
C ASP A 253 -18.51 2.74 -26.42
N GLU A 254 -17.97 1.52 -26.45
CA GLU A 254 -18.34 0.47 -25.50
C GLU A 254 -17.69 0.71 -24.12
N ILE A 255 -16.44 1.18 -24.09
CA ILE A 255 -15.78 1.67 -22.87
C ILE A 255 -16.61 2.78 -22.21
N CYS A 256 -17.09 3.73 -23.00
CA CYS A 256 -17.94 4.82 -22.50
C CYS A 256 -19.28 4.31 -21.91
N ALA A 257 -19.88 3.26 -22.49
CA ALA A 257 -21.07 2.65 -21.93
C ALA A 257 -20.79 1.92 -20.60
N MET A 258 -19.68 1.18 -20.51
CA MET A 258 -19.27 0.52 -19.26
C MET A 258 -18.87 1.52 -18.17
N ALA A 259 -18.22 2.63 -18.54
CA ALA A 259 -17.92 3.72 -17.61
C ALA A 259 -19.21 4.29 -17.01
N GLN A 260 -20.21 4.58 -17.84
CA GLN A 260 -21.52 5.02 -17.35
C GLN A 260 -22.19 4.00 -16.43
N PHE A 261 -22.02 2.69 -16.68
CA PHE A 261 -22.50 1.67 -15.76
C PHE A 261 -21.85 1.81 -14.37
N TYR A 262 -20.52 1.87 -14.28
CA TYR A 262 -19.85 2.00 -12.99
C TYR A 262 -20.26 3.25 -12.23
N TYR A 263 -20.35 4.39 -12.93
CA TYR A 263 -20.69 5.67 -12.32
C TYR A 263 -22.15 5.73 -11.87
N ASN A 264 -23.09 5.40 -12.77
CA ASN A 264 -24.52 5.61 -12.52
C ASN A 264 -25.20 4.47 -11.76
N GLU A 265 -24.66 3.24 -11.82
CA GLU A 265 -25.17 2.11 -11.02
C GLU A 265 -24.51 2.00 -9.63
N GLY A 266 -23.50 2.83 -9.34
CA GLY A 266 -22.89 2.92 -8.01
C GLY A 266 -21.84 1.85 -7.71
N HIS A 267 -21.09 1.41 -8.73
CA HIS A 267 -20.11 0.32 -8.63
C HIS A 267 -18.66 0.79 -8.76
N LEU A 268 -18.37 2.04 -8.40
CA LEU A 268 -16.99 2.56 -8.41
C LEU A 268 -16.11 1.90 -7.35
N TYR A 269 -16.67 1.51 -6.20
CA TYR A 269 -15.83 1.21 -5.03
C TYR A 269 -15.95 -0.21 -4.48
N ASP A 270 -16.75 -1.06 -5.10
CA ASP A 270 -17.04 -2.43 -4.66
C ASP A 270 -16.37 -3.50 -5.56
N ASN A 271 -16.72 -4.77 -5.37
CA ASN A 271 -16.24 -5.88 -6.21
C ASN A 271 -17.10 -6.14 -7.46
N VAL A 272 -18.06 -5.26 -7.80
CA VAL A 272 -18.93 -5.45 -8.96
C VAL A 272 -18.22 -5.03 -10.24
N PHE A 273 -18.35 -5.82 -11.31
CA PHE A 273 -17.78 -5.52 -12.62
C PHE A 273 -18.70 -5.95 -13.76
N THR A 274 -18.49 -5.37 -14.96
CA THR A 274 -19.18 -5.70 -16.22
C THR A 274 -18.15 -6.10 -17.29
N TRP A 275 -18.60 -6.57 -18.45
CA TRP A 275 -17.77 -7.07 -19.55
C TRP A 275 -18.30 -6.67 -20.94
N THR A 276 -17.49 -6.84 -21.98
CA THR A 276 -17.79 -6.39 -23.37
C THR A 276 -19.09 -6.97 -23.96
N SER A 277 -19.44 -8.22 -23.62
CA SER A 277 -20.66 -8.89 -24.11
C SER A 277 -21.83 -8.81 -23.12
N ALA A 278 -21.68 -8.06 -22.02
CA ALA A 278 -22.72 -7.84 -21.02
C ALA A 278 -24.00 -7.37 -21.70
N ASN A 279 -25.14 -7.97 -21.37
CA ASN A 279 -26.41 -7.61 -21.97
C ASN A 279 -27.52 -7.68 -20.92
N GLY A 280 -28.21 -6.56 -20.75
CA GLY A 280 -29.22 -6.37 -19.71
C GLY A 280 -29.60 -4.89 -19.62
N GLU A 281 -30.73 -4.57 -19.01
CA GLU A 281 -31.25 -3.21 -18.95
C GLU A 281 -30.24 -2.22 -18.33
N LYS A 282 -29.52 -2.66 -17.29
CA LYS A 282 -28.55 -1.82 -16.56
C LYS A 282 -27.37 -1.36 -17.40
N ILE A 283 -26.92 -2.14 -18.39
CA ILE A 283 -25.81 -1.74 -19.29
C ILE A 283 -26.33 -1.20 -20.63
N ASN A 284 -27.40 -1.78 -21.18
CA ASN A 284 -27.89 -1.45 -22.52
C ASN A 284 -28.39 -0.02 -22.64
N LYS A 285 -28.92 0.57 -21.56
CA LYS A 285 -29.40 1.96 -21.55
C LYS A 285 -28.29 3.00 -21.79
N TYR A 286 -27.02 2.63 -21.57
CA TYR A 286 -25.87 3.50 -21.85
C TYR A 286 -25.31 3.32 -23.26
N ARG A 287 -25.79 2.32 -24.02
CA ARG A 287 -25.38 2.09 -25.41
C ARG A 287 -26.14 2.99 -26.40
N THR A 288 -26.14 4.30 -26.15
CA THR A 288 -26.82 5.31 -26.96
C THR A 288 -25.93 5.87 -28.07
N ALA A 289 -26.51 6.48 -29.12
CA ALA A 289 -25.73 7.15 -30.16
C ALA A 289 -24.88 8.31 -29.59
N ASN A 290 -25.44 9.11 -28.69
CA ASN A 290 -24.78 10.28 -28.11
C ASN A 290 -24.17 10.02 -26.73
N ARG A 291 -23.70 8.79 -26.47
CA ARG A 291 -23.22 8.39 -25.14
C ARG A 291 -22.11 9.28 -24.57
N TRP A 292 -21.33 9.93 -25.45
CA TRP A 292 -20.26 10.85 -25.06
C TRP A 292 -20.74 12.20 -24.54
N ASP A 293 -22.02 12.56 -24.69
CA ASP A 293 -22.60 13.78 -24.11
C ASP A 293 -22.41 13.82 -22.59
N TRP A 294 -22.31 12.65 -21.93
CA TRP A 294 -22.08 12.56 -20.48
C TRP A 294 -20.69 13.05 -20.04
N TRP A 295 -19.70 13.08 -20.95
CA TRP A 295 -18.33 13.49 -20.66
C TRP A 295 -18.29 15.00 -20.33
N GLY A 296 -19.15 15.78 -20.99
CA GLY A 296 -19.26 17.22 -20.81
C GLY A 296 -18.34 18.02 -21.74
N ASP A 297 -18.35 19.34 -21.53
CA ASP A 297 -17.80 20.32 -22.47
C ASP A 297 -16.47 20.95 -21.99
N THR A 298 -15.81 20.36 -20.99
CA THR A 298 -14.50 20.89 -20.55
C THR A 298 -13.45 20.59 -21.61
N GLU A 299 -12.72 21.61 -22.03
CA GLU A 299 -11.80 21.50 -23.15
C GLU A 299 -10.49 20.81 -22.73
N PRO A 300 -10.07 19.74 -23.42
CA PRO A 300 -8.73 19.16 -23.28
C PRO A 300 -7.62 20.17 -23.52
N SER A 301 -6.51 20.07 -22.79
CA SER A 301 -5.43 21.04 -22.88
C SER A 301 -4.04 20.46 -22.65
N MET A 302 -3.06 21.03 -23.35
CA MET A 302 -1.62 20.83 -23.12
C MET A 302 -1.02 21.95 -22.26
N ALA A 303 -1.85 22.71 -21.55
CA ALA A 303 -1.39 23.75 -20.64
C ALA A 303 -0.45 23.15 -19.57
N PRO A 304 0.60 23.88 -19.16
CA PRO A 304 1.47 23.44 -18.07
C PRO A 304 0.66 23.17 -16.81
N ILE A 305 0.95 22.07 -16.13
CA ILE A 305 0.38 21.76 -14.82
C ILE A 305 1.15 22.56 -13.78
N GLU A 306 0.45 23.34 -12.95
CA GLU A 306 1.09 23.99 -11.81
C GLU A 306 1.60 22.92 -10.86
N GLU A 307 2.92 22.86 -10.64
CA GLU A 307 3.52 21.96 -9.66
C GLU A 307 2.94 22.29 -8.28
N LYS A 308 2.02 21.46 -7.79
CA LYS A 308 1.78 21.37 -6.36
C LYS A 308 3.07 20.85 -5.74
N PRO A 309 3.60 21.47 -4.66
CA PRO A 309 4.84 21.02 -4.05
C PRO A 309 4.74 19.54 -3.70
N GLN A 310 5.41 18.72 -4.49
CA GLN A 310 5.60 17.31 -4.23
C GLN A 310 6.32 17.24 -2.88
N THR A 311 5.71 16.62 -1.88
CA THR A 311 6.41 16.32 -0.62
C THR A 311 7.36 15.17 -0.90
N THR A 312 8.41 15.47 -1.66
CA THR A 312 9.59 14.64 -1.73
C THR A 312 10.29 14.87 -0.40
N GLU A 313 10.07 13.99 0.56
CA GLU A 313 11.07 13.87 1.62
C GLU A 313 12.38 13.44 0.93
N PRO A 314 13.45 14.25 1.02
CA PRO A 314 14.72 13.85 0.46
C PRO A 314 15.21 12.65 1.27
N VAL A 315 15.46 11.53 0.58
CA VAL A 315 16.28 10.44 1.12
C VAL A 315 17.64 11.04 1.48
N THR A 316 17.77 11.45 2.73
CA THR A 316 19.03 11.90 3.29
C THR A 316 19.68 10.65 3.87
N THR A 317 20.64 10.10 3.13
CA THR A 317 21.61 9.16 3.69
C THR A 317 22.40 9.90 4.76
N THR A 318 21.94 9.88 6.01
CA THR A 318 22.70 10.40 7.14
C THR A 318 23.58 9.27 7.67
N ALA A 319 24.85 9.30 7.28
CA ALA A 319 25.90 8.62 8.03
C ALA A 319 25.93 9.22 9.44
N GLU A 320 25.70 8.39 10.46
CA GLU A 320 25.86 8.77 11.85
C GLU A 320 27.32 9.18 12.10
N THR A 321 27.53 10.46 12.43
CA THR A 321 28.71 10.91 13.14
C THR A 321 28.24 11.59 14.41
N THR A 322 28.42 10.89 15.53
CA THR A 322 28.08 11.34 16.88
C THR A 322 28.95 12.54 17.24
N THR A 323 28.35 13.70 17.45
CA THR A 323 29.00 14.84 18.12
C THR A 323 28.14 15.28 19.29
N SER A 324 28.67 15.09 20.49
CA SER A 324 28.07 15.52 21.76
C SER A 324 28.12 17.04 21.88
N THR A 325 26.98 17.66 22.22
CA THR A 325 26.91 19.09 22.54
C THR A 325 26.47 19.26 23.99
N THR A 326 27.41 19.75 24.80
CA THR A 326 27.21 20.19 26.19
C THR A 326 26.41 21.50 26.20
N SER A 327 25.37 21.59 27.03
CA SER A 327 24.72 22.87 27.35
C SER A 327 24.99 23.24 28.80
N GLU A 328 25.81 24.27 29.00
CA GLU A 328 25.97 25.01 30.25
C GLU A 328 24.79 25.96 30.44
N THR A 329 24.24 26.05 31.66
CA THR A 329 23.37 27.16 32.05
C THR A 329 24.06 27.97 33.14
N THR A 330 24.29 29.23 32.82
CA THR A 330 24.90 30.29 33.64
C THR A 330 23.94 30.79 34.72
N SER A 331 24.44 31.02 35.93
CA SER A 331 23.77 31.86 36.93
C SER A 331 24.72 32.93 37.48
N THR A 332 24.18 34.15 37.50
CA THR A 332 24.75 35.47 37.81
C THR A 332 25.16 35.64 39.26
N THR A 333 26.32 36.30 39.48
CA THR A 333 26.81 36.74 40.78
C THR A 333 26.39 38.19 41.07
N THR A 334 25.93 38.47 42.29
CA THR A 334 25.90 39.82 42.87
C THR A 334 26.45 39.76 44.29
N ALA A 335 27.40 40.65 44.57
CA ALA A 335 28.19 40.66 45.79
C ALA A 335 27.43 41.25 47.00
N ALA A 336 27.65 40.67 48.17
CA ALA A 336 27.55 41.37 49.46
C ALA A 336 28.53 40.75 50.47
N SER A 337 29.36 41.60 51.05
CA SER A 337 30.28 41.31 52.13
C SER A 337 29.59 41.57 53.46
N SER A 338 29.63 40.61 54.39
CA SER A 338 29.87 40.87 55.82
C SER A 338 29.82 39.59 56.67
N GLU A 339 30.85 39.49 57.51
CA GLU A 339 30.87 38.97 58.88
C GLU A 339 30.80 37.46 59.16
N THR A 340 31.87 37.06 59.84
CA THR A 340 32.19 35.76 60.41
C THR A 340 31.22 35.36 61.51
N THR A 341 30.57 34.21 61.35
CA THR A 341 30.17 33.35 62.48
C THR A 341 30.29 31.89 62.08
N THR A 342 30.93 31.13 62.97
CA THR A 342 31.29 29.73 62.84
C THR A 342 30.05 28.84 62.81
N SER A 343 29.90 28.01 61.79
CA SER A 343 29.04 26.82 61.81
C SER A 343 29.65 25.80 60.86
N ALA A 344 30.12 24.67 61.39
CA ALA A 344 30.58 23.56 60.56
C ALA A 344 29.34 22.94 59.91
N THR A 345 29.16 23.18 58.62
CA THR A 345 28.16 22.46 57.82
C THR A 345 28.70 21.07 57.56
N THR A 346 28.10 20.07 58.19
CA THR A 346 28.30 18.66 57.83
C THR A 346 27.77 18.47 56.42
N TYR A 347 28.64 18.22 55.44
CA TYR A 347 28.23 17.81 54.10
C TYR A 347 27.55 16.43 54.23
N ILE A 348 26.27 16.35 53.88
CA ILE A 348 25.54 15.09 53.78
C ILE A 348 25.65 14.67 52.31
N PRO A 349 26.37 13.58 51.99
CA PRO A 349 26.41 13.08 50.62
C PRO A 349 25.01 12.65 50.19
N THR A 350 24.58 13.13 49.02
CA THR A 350 23.33 12.66 48.40
C THR A 350 23.62 11.36 47.65
N HIS A 351 22.70 10.40 47.79
CA HIS A 351 22.77 9.10 47.14
C HIS A 351 21.62 8.97 46.14
N LYS A 352 21.86 8.30 45.02
CA LYS A 352 20.86 8.08 43.98
C LYS A 352 20.93 6.66 43.44
N LEU A 353 19.77 6.00 43.34
CA LEU A 353 19.59 4.70 42.70
C LEU A 353 18.96 4.90 41.31
N THR A 354 19.50 4.24 40.29
CA THR A 354 19.00 4.31 38.91
C THR A 354 19.06 2.95 38.22
N VAL A 355 18.11 2.69 37.32
CA VAL A 355 18.19 1.60 36.34
C VAL A 355 19.17 2.02 35.25
N GLU A 356 20.23 1.24 35.02
CA GLU A 356 21.15 1.47 33.90
C GLU A 356 20.72 0.69 32.65
N THR A 357 20.41 -0.58 32.82
CA THR A 357 19.86 -1.42 31.76
C THR A 357 18.56 -2.08 32.25
N PRO A 358 17.45 -2.02 31.49
CA PRO A 358 16.24 -2.76 31.82
C PRO A 358 16.45 -4.29 31.72
N PRO A 359 15.52 -5.12 32.20
CA PRO A 359 15.57 -6.56 31.96
C PRO A 359 15.58 -6.90 30.46
N ASP A 360 16.19 -8.02 30.10
CA ASP A 360 16.22 -8.54 28.72
C ASP A 360 14.80 -8.78 28.18
N THR A 361 13.89 -9.23 29.05
CA THR A 361 12.47 -9.43 28.74
C THR A 361 11.64 -8.26 29.27
N THR A 362 11.01 -7.52 28.36
CA THR A 362 10.15 -6.37 28.69
C THR A 362 8.66 -6.57 28.33
N VAL A 363 8.32 -7.70 27.70
CA VAL A 363 6.95 -8.08 27.33
C VAL A 363 6.65 -9.50 27.85
N TYR A 364 5.53 -9.66 28.56
CA TYR A 364 5.14 -10.86 29.29
C TYR A 364 3.73 -11.30 28.91
N LEU A 365 3.46 -12.61 28.94
CA LEU A 365 2.08 -13.10 28.90
C LEU A 365 1.39 -12.89 30.26
N ILE A 366 0.08 -12.64 30.27
CA ILE A 366 -0.72 -12.58 31.50
C ILE A 366 -0.46 -13.85 32.35
N GLY A 367 -0.11 -13.65 33.61
CA GLY A 367 0.25 -14.73 34.54
C GLY A 367 1.70 -15.23 34.46
N GLN A 368 2.52 -14.74 33.50
CA GLN A 368 3.96 -15.00 33.47
C GLN A 368 4.65 -14.25 34.62
N LYS A 369 5.56 -14.94 35.31
CA LYS A 369 6.37 -14.32 36.36
C LYS A 369 7.37 -13.34 35.75
N LEU A 370 7.60 -12.24 36.44
CA LEU A 370 8.62 -11.26 36.07
C LEU A 370 10.02 -11.90 36.05
N ASP A 371 10.79 -11.66 34.99
CA ASP A 371 12.17 -12.10 34.84
C ASP A 371 13.09 -10.87 34.79
N LEU A 372 13.99 -10.76 35.76
CA LEU A 372 14.88 -9.61 35.89
C LEU A 372 16.24 -9.84 35.22
N THR A 373 16.44 -10.98 34.57
CA THR A 373 17.69 -11.33 33.88
C THR A 373 18.13 -10.19 32.95
N GLY A 374 19.42 -9.85 33.00
CA GLY A 374 20.03 -8.78 32.20
C GLY A 374 19.85 -7.37 32.77
N MET A 375 18.97 -7.17 33.76
CA MET A 375 18.77 -5.87 34.40
C MET A 375 19.99 -5.47 35.22
N THR A 376 20.47 -4.24 35.01
CA THR A 376 21.56 -3.65 35.80
C THR A 376 21.14 -2.36 36.47
N MET A 377 21.60 -2.19 37.70
CA MET A 377 21.29 -1.05 38.56
C MET A 377 22.55 -0.34 38.99
N LYS A 378 22.46 0.98 39.15
CA LYS A 378 23.54 1.81 39.64
C LYS A 378 23.15 2.62 40.85
N PHE A 379 24.08 2.64 41.79
CA PHE A 379 24.03 3.49 42.97
C PHE A 379 25.17 4.51 42.92
N SER A 380 24.85 5.80 42.93
CA SER A 380 25.83 6.88 42.81
C SER A 380 25.84 7.82 44.02
N THR A 381 27.02 8.37 44.33
CA THR A 381 27.21 9.42 45.35
C THR A 381 27.80 10.68 44.73
N ASP A 382 27.42 11.84 45.26
CA ASP A 382 27.78 13.16 44.72
C ASP A 382 29.28 13.51 44.82
N THR A 383 30.10 12.72 45.52
CA THR A 383 31.54 12.97 45.70
C THR A 383 32.42 12.40 44.59
N GLY A 384 31.84 12.00 43.46
CA GLY A 384 32.58 11.49 42.29
C GLY A 384 33.22 10.11 42.50
N SER A 385 33.03 9.49 43.68
CA SER A 385 33.39 8.10 43.94
C SER A 385 32.23 7.21 43.50
N SER A 386 32.17 6.97 42.20
CA SER A 386 31.31 5.95 41.60
C SER A 386 31.84 4.57 42.01
N MET A 387 31.27 3.94 43.04
CA MET A 387 31.25 2.47 43.05
C MET A 387 30.23 2.05 42.01
N SER A 388 30.69 1.89 40.76
CA SER A 388 29.92 1.16 39.75
C SER A 388 30.05 -0.30 40.13
N THR A 389 29.11 -0.80 40.92
CA THR A 389 28.88 -2.23 40.97
C THR A 389 27.62 -2.46 40.16
N ASP A 390 27.76 -3.14 39.03
CA ASP A 390 26.62 -3.56 38.24
C ASP A 390 25.91 -4.62 39.09
N ILE A 391 24.71 -4.31 39.57
CA ILE A 391 23.90 -5.29 40.29
C ILE A 391 23.09 -6.04 39.25
N ILE A 392 23.44 -7.30 39.02
CA ILE A 392 22.70 -8.21 38.15
C ILE A 392 21.58 -8.82 39.00
N LEU A 393 20.34 -8.52 38.67
CA LEU A 393 19.17 -9.10 39.34
C LEU A 393 18.80 -10.40 38.64
N GLU A 394 18.92 -11.53 39.33
CA GLU A 394 18.39 -12.82 38.87
C GLU A 394 17.01 -13.08 39.53
N SER A 395 16.18 -13.93 38.92
CA SER A 395 14.74 -14.12 39.25
C SER A 395 14.43 -14.65 40.66
N GLU A 396 15.42 -14.80 41.52
CA GLU A 396 15.26 -15.03 42.95
C GLU A 396 15.84 -13.84 43.72
N ALA A 397 15.04 -13.21 44.59
CA ALA A 397 15.43 -12.06 45.40
C ALA A 397 16.88 -12.18 45.90
N VAL A 398 17.77 -11.35 45.37
CA VAL A 398 19.21 -11.46 45.61
C VAL A 398 19.51 -11.04 47.05
N ASN A 399 19.80 -12.02 47.89
CA ASN A 399 20.53 -11.86 49.15
C ASN A 399 22.02 -12.12 48.88
N ASP A 400 22.69 -11.20 48.17
CA ASP A 400 24.13 -11.35 47.91
C ASP A 400 24.95 -10.93 49.13
N ASN A 401 25.65 -11.90 49.71
CA ASN A 401 26.46 -11.76 50.92
C ASN A 401 27.87 -11.22 50.62
N ASN A 402 28.02 -10.06 49.98
CA ASN A 402 29.30 -9.37 50.02
C ASN A 402 29.20 -7.84 49.90
N ALA A 403 29.52 -7.21 51.04
CA ALA A 403 29.70 -5.79 51.31
C ALA A 403 28.45 -4.91 51.14
N PHE A 404 27.91 -4.49 52.28
CA PHE A 404 26.70 -3.70 52.51
C PHE A 404 25.39 -4.50 52.36
N GLN A 405 24.75 -4.86 53.48
CA GLN A 405 23.43 -5.50 53.49
C GLN A 405 22.38 -4.53 52.93
N HIS A 406 22.18 -4.54 51.62
CA HIS A 406 21.07 -3.88 50.96
C HIS A 406 20.11 -4.97 50.48
N GLU A 407 18.92 -5.03 51.08
CA GLU A 407 17.85 -5.89 50.59
C GLU A 407 17.13 -5.13 49.46
N TYR A 408 17.07 -5.74 48.27
CA TYR A 408 16.35 -5.22 47.12
C TYR A 408 15.01 -5.91 47.00
N MET A 409 13.94 -5.12 47.02
CA MET A 409 12.56 -5.63 46.94
C MET A 409 11.92 -5.16 45.64
N VAL A 410 11.45 -6.11 44.83
CA VAL A 410 10.56 -5.89 43.69
C VAL A 410 9.21 -6.51 44.04
N HIS A 411 8.16 -5.70 44.03
CA HIS A 411 6.81 -6.20 44.31
C HIS A 411 6.13 -6.60 43.00
N ASP A 412 6.08 -7.90 42.72
CA ASP A 412 5.25 -8.49 41.66
C ASP A 412 3.94 -8.98 42.27
N TYR A 413 2.87 -8.22 42.02
CA TYR A 413 1.54 -8.49 42.58
C TYR A 413 0.73 -9.52 41.80
N GLY A 414 1.31 -10.14 40.76
CA GLY A 414 0.59 -11.05 39.88
C GLY A 414 -0.33 -10.28 38.95
N ILE A 415 0.10 -10.12 37.70
CA ILE A 415 -0.63 -9.37 36.68
C ILE A 415 -1.63 -10.27 35.95
N ASN A 416 -2.91 -9.91 36.02
CA ASN A 416 -4.03 -10.67 35.45
C ASN A 416 -4.72 -9.96 34.27
N GLU A 417 -4.24 -8.77 33.89
CA GLU A 417 -4.80 -7.95 32.82
C GLU A 417 -3.69 -7.42 31.92
N ALA A 418 -3.95 -7.32 30.61
CA ALA A 418 -2.99 -6.76 29.67
C ALA A 418 -2.79 -5.25 29.91
N GLY A 419 -1.56 -4.76 29.79
CA GLY A 419 -1.25 -3.36 30.03
C GLY A 419 0.22 -3.09 30.27
N GLU A 420 0.54 -1.82 30.45
CA GLU A 420 1.87 -1.34 30.83
C GLU A 420 1.94 -1.15 32.35
N TYR A 421 2.94 -1.74 32.99
CA TYR A 421 3.08 -1.77 34.44
C TYR A 421 4.44 -1.27 34.88
N THR A 422 4.45 -0.34 35.84
CA THR A 422 5.66 0.20 36.45
C THR A 422 5.96 -0.52 37.76
N PHE A 423 7.11 -1.18 37.81
CA PHE A 423 7.61 -1.88 39.00
C PHE A 423 8.57 -0.97 39.75
N ILE A 424 8.39 -0.91 41.07
CA ILE A 424 9.26 -0.13 41.96
C ILE A 424 10.31 -1.06 42.54
N VAL A 425 11.57 -0.70 42.33
CA VAL A 425 12.73 -1.30 42.98
C VAL A 425 13.06 -0.46 44.19
N SER A 426 13.01 -1.05 45.37
CA SER A 426 13.41 -0.41 46.62
C SER A 426 14.71 -1.04 47.13
N MET A 427 15.70 -0.20 47.40
CA MET A 427 16.89 -0.56 48.17
C MET A 427 16.67 -0.08 49.60
N ILE A 428 16.79 -0.99 50.57
CA ILE A 428 16.62 -0.67 51.99
C ILE A 428 17.98 -0.71 52.68
N SER A 429 18.42 0.45 53.19
CA SER A 429 19.52 0.59 54.17
C SER A 429 19.06 1.47 55.35
N ASP A 430 19.96 2.30 55.90
CA ASP A 430 19.60 3.32 56.90
C ASP A 430 18.63 4.39 56.32
N GLU A 431 18.63 4.56 55.00
CA GLU A 431 17.68 5.35 54.21
C GLU A 431 17.06 4.48 53.09
N SER A 432 15.86 4.83 52.62
CA SER A 432 15.19 4.11 51.52
C SER A 432 15.43 4.83 50.20
N TYR A 433 15.96 4.11 49.21
CA TYR A 433 16.13 4.59 47.85
C TYR A 433 15.25 3.79 46.90
N THR A 434 14.49 4.48 46.05
CA THR A 434 13.61 3.84 45.08
C THR A 434 13.92 4.29 43.67
N THR A 435 13.81 3.36 42.73
CA THR A 435 13.70 3.65 41.30
C THR A 435 12.61 2.77 40.72
N SER A 436 12.25 2.99 39.45
CA SER A 436 11.28 2.16 38.77
C SER A 436 11.71 1.81 37.36
N PHE A 437 11.18 0.72 36.85
CA PHE A 437 11.21 0.35 35.44
C PHE A 437 9.81 -0.09 35.01
N THR A 438 9.61 -0.16 33.70
CA THR A 438 8.31 -0.51 33.12
C THR A 438 8.44 -1.76 32.27
N VAL A 439 7.47 -2.66 32.39
CA VAL A 439 7.29 -3.82 31.52
C VAL A 439 5.84 -3.90 31.07
N LYS A 440 5.55 -4.78 30.11
CA LYS A 440 4.23 -4.89 29.51
C LYS A 440 3.70 -6.30 29.59
N TYR A 441 2.40 -6.45 29.84
CA TYR A 441 1.69 -7.72 29.85
C TYR A 441 0.69 -7.77 28.70
N VAL A 442 0.63 -8.89 27.98
CA VAL A 442 -0.29 -9.16 26.87
C VAL A 442 -1.01 -10.50 27.09
N SER A 443 -2.20 -10.66 26.52
CA SER A 443 -2.94 -11.94 26.48
C SER A 443 -2.34 -12.91 25.43
N ASP A 444 -2.94 -14.10 25.27
CA ASP A 444 -2.48 -15.13 24.33
C ASP A 444 -2.13 -14.53 22.95
N ILE A 445 -0.95 -14.88 22.42
CA ILE A 445 -0.47 -14.35 21.14
C ILE A 445 -1.14 -15.13 20.00
N ILE A 446 -1.92 -14.41 19.19
CA ILE A 446 -2.45 -14.91 17.92
C ILE A 446 -1.56 -14.32 16.83
N CYS A 447 -0.57 -15.10 16.42
CA CYS A 447 0.47 -14.65 15.49
C CYS A 447 -0.17 -14.25 14.14
N GLY A 448 0.01 -12.99 13.74
CA GLY A 448 -0.57 -12.38 12.55
C GLY A 448 -1.83 -11.55 12.76
N ASP A 449 -2.48 -11.57 13.93
CA ASP A 449 -3.69 -10.80 14.25
C ASP A 449 -3.32 -9.43 14.86
N ALA A 450 -2.74 -8.56 14.03
CA ALA A 450 -2.22 -7.27 14.45
C ALA A 450 -3.33 -6.31 14.93
N ASN A 451 -4.55 -6.44 14.40
CA ASN A 451 -5.69 -5.58 14.75
C ASN A 451 -6.47 -6.07 15.99
N CYS A 452 -6.18 -7.28 16.49
CA CYS A 452 -6.79 -7.91 17.65
C CYS A 452 -8.28 -8.22 17.49
N ASP A 453 -8.75 -8.55 16.29
CA ASP A 453 -10.14 -8.94 16.01
C ASP A 453 -10.39 -10.45 16.13
N GLY A 454 -9.34 -11.23 16.39
CA GLY A 454 -9.37 -12.68 16.55
C GLY A 454 -9.25 -13.45 15.23
N LYS A 455 -8.99 -12.77 14.11
CA LYS A 455 -8.73 -13.36 12.80
C LYS A 455 -7.39 -12.87 12.29
N VAL A 456 -6.77 -13.70 11.45
CA VAL A 456 -5.60 -13.28 10.67
C VAL A 456 -6.09 -13.05 9.25
N ASP A 457 -5.98 -11.82 8.74
CA ASP A 457 -6.28 -11.44 7.37
C ASP A 457 -5.42 -10.26 6.85
N ILE A 458 -5.73 -9.74 5.66
CA ILE A 458 -4.93 -8.68 5.04
C ILE A 458 -5.05 -7.36 5.81
N SER A 459 -6.13 -7.14 6.57
CA SER A 459 -6.29 -5.93 7.37
C SER A 459 -5.24 -5.83 8.48
N ASP A 460 -4.72 -6.97 8.97
CA ASP A 460 -3.60 -7.01 9.92
C ASP A 460 -2.29 -6.55 9.29
N ALA A 461 -1.98 -7.08 8.10
CA ALA A 461 -0.81 -6.64 7.34
C ALA A 461 -0.88 -5.15 7.01
N VAL A 462 -2.07 -4.67 6.62
CA VAL A 462 -2.32 -3.24 6.35
C VAL A 462 -2.12 -2.40 7.62
N LEU A 463 -2.62 -2.83 8.79
CA LEU A 463 -2.45 -2.08 10.05
C LEU A 463 -0.97 -2.01 10.48
N ILE A 464 -0.20 -3.09 10.28
CA ILE A 464 1.25 -3.09 10.52
C ILE A 464 1.92 -2.04 9.64
N MET A 465 1.71 -2.09 8.33
CA MET A 465 2.29 -1.14 7.37
C MET A 465 1.89 0.30 7.70
N GLN A 466 0.61 0.54 8.01
CA GLN A 466 0.09 1.85 8.41
C GLN A 466 0.74 2.39 9.69
N THR A 467 0.93 1.53 10.70
CA THR A 467 1.56 1.90 11.98
C THR A 467 3.04 2.25 11.78
N LEU A 468 3.75 1.52 10.91
CA LEU A 468 5.15 1.80 10.58
C LEU A 468 5.32 3.07 9.75
N SER A 469 4.43 3.32 8.79
CA SER A 469 4.50 4.50 7.91
C SER A 469 3.99 5.79 8.58
N ASN A 470 3.01 5.72 9.49
CA ASN A 470 2.48 6.89 10.20
C ASN A 470 2.11 6.56 11.66
N PRO A 471 3.11 6.40 12.54
CA PRO A 471 2.90 6.02 13.94
C PRO A 471 2.16 7.09 14.76
N SER A 472 2.03 8.31 14.24
CA SER A 472 1.26 9.39 14.88
C SER A 472 -0.26 9.18 14.76
N LYS A 473 -0.71 8.55 13.66
CA LYS A 473 -2.13 8.33 13.33
C LYS A 473 -2.58 6.91 13.64
N TYR A 474 -1.79 5.91 13.26
CA TYR A 474 -2.10 4.50 13.45
C TYR A 474 -1.23 3.92 14.54
N LYS A 475 -1.85 3.21 15.46
CA LYS A 475 -1.17 2.64 16.62
C LYS A 475 -1.63 1.21 16.79
N LEU A 476 -0.66 0.30 16.76
CA LEU A 476 -0.85 -1.02 17.33
C LEU A 476 -1.05 -0.88 18.85
N THR A 477 -2.04 -1.60 19.38
CA THR A 477 -2.12 -1.89 20.80
C THR A 477 -0.89 -2.72 21.20
N GLU A 478 -0.66 -2.91 22.49
CA GLU A 478 0.46 -3.76 22.89
C GLU A 478 0.25 -5.22 22.50
N GLN A 479 -0.98 -5.71 22.63
CA GLN A 479 -1.36 -7.02 22.08
C GLN A 479 -1.13 -7.08 20.58
N GLY A 480 -1.56 -6.04 19.85
CA GLY A 480 -1.40 -5.95 18.40
C GLY A 480 0.07 -5.98 17.98
N ARG A 481 0.97 -5.36 18.76
CA ARG A 481 2.42 -5.45 18.54
C ARG A 481 2.93 -6.88 18.73
N ALA A 482 2.52 -7.56 19.80
CA ALA A 482 2.93 -8.94 20.06
C ALA A 482 2.36 -9.94 19.04
N ASN A 483 1.14 -9.71 18.55
CA ASN A 483 0.54 -10.50 17.48
C ASN A 483 1.18 -10.20 16.12
N ALA A 484 1.52 -8.93 15.86
CA ALA A 484 2.11 -8.47 14.61
C ALA A 484 3.50 -9.03 14.37
N ASP A 485 4.35 -9.14 15.39
CA ASP A 485 5.71 -9.69 15.30
C ASP A 485 5.65 -11.19 15.00
N CYS A 486 5.56 -11.53 13.72
CA CYS A 486 5.24 -12.85 13.19
C CYS A 486 6.27 -13.33 12.15
N SER A 487 7.41 -12.66 12.07
CA SER A 487 8.56 -12.98 11.23
C SER A 487 9.86 -12.68 12.00
N GLY A 488 11.03 -13.03 11.45
CA GLY A 488 12.31 -12.56 11.99
C GLY A 488 12.76 -13.08 13.36
N ASN A 489 12.00 -14.00 13.99
CA ASN A 489 12.22 -14.53 15.34
C ASN A 489 12.11 -13.48 16.47
N GLY A 490 11.16 -12.55 16.37
CA GLY A 490 10.94 -11.56 17.42
C GLY A 490 11.88 -10.35 17.31
N ASP A 491 12.17 -9.90 16.08
CA ASP A 491 13.00 -8.72 15.82
C ASP A 491 12.21 -7.40 15.93
N GLY A 492 11.00 -7.47 16.49
CA GLY A 492 10.04 -6.38 16.58
C GLY A 492 9.19 -6.27 15.33
N VAL A 493 8.18 -5.40 15.38
CA VAL A 493 7.27 -5.22 14.24
C VAL A 493 7.96 -4.51 13.07
N THR A 494 8.04 -5.18 11.94
CA THR A 494 8.65 -4.71 10.68
C THR A 494 7.71 -4.94 9.49
N ASN A 495 8.10 -4.44 8.31
CA ASN A 495 7.37 -4.75 7.07
C ASN A 495 7.46 -6.24 6.68
N ALA A 496 8.44 -6.99 7.22
CA ALA A 496 8.55 -8.43 6.97
C ALA A 496 7.40 -9.20 7.64
N ASP A 497 6.83 -8.68 8.73
CA ASP A 497 5.66 -9.26 9.39
C ASP A 497 4.40 -9.11 8.56
N ALA A 498 4.17 -7.90 8.04
CA ALA A 498 3.06 -7.66 7.13
C ALA A 498 3.16 -8.57 5.89
N LEU A 499 4.38 -8.78 5.39
CA LEU A 499 4.63 -9.72 4.30
C LEU A 499 4.38 -11.17 4.71
N ALA A 500 4.79 -11.59 5.92
CA ALA A 500 4.54 -12.94 6.43
C ALA A 500 3.04 -13.22 6.54
N ILE A 501 2.26 -12.26 7.05
CA ILE A 501 0.79 -12.33 7.09
C ILE A 501 0.23 -12.46 5.67
N GLN A 502 0.66 -11.62 4.73
CA GLN A 502 0.24 -11.72 3.32
C GLN A 502 0.54 -13.11 2.76
N LYS A 503 1.78 -13.62 2.90
CA LYS A 503 2.14 -14.98 2.46
C LYS A 503 1.29 -16.06 3.10
N TYR A 504 0.99 -15.94 4.40
CA TYR A 504 0.16 -16.89 5.14
C TYR A 504 -1.28 -16.89 4.63
N LYS A 505 -1.88 -15.71 4.42
CA LYS A 505 -3.22 -15.57 3.83
C LYS A 505 -3.32 -16.08 2.42
N LEU A 506 -2.21 -16.01 1.71
CA LEU A 506 -2.06 -16.51 0.36
C LEU A 506 -1.67 -17.99 0.30
N GLU A 507 -1.62 -18.68 1.45
CA GLU A 507 -1.22 -20.10 1.62
C GLU A 507 0.17 -20.44 1.05
N ILE A 508 1.02 -19.42 0.85
CA ILE A 508 2.41 -19.59 0.39
C ILE A 508 3.25 -20.21 1.52
N ILE A 509 2.96 -19.80 2.76
CA ILE A 509 3.48 -20.43 3.98
C ILE A 509 2.31 -21.05 4.76
N LYS A 510 2.59 -22.13 5.50
CA LYS A 510 1.55 -22.94 6.15
C LYS A 510 1.18 -22.47 7.56
N SER A 511 2.01 -21.64 8.18
CA SER A 511 1.84 -21.20 9.57
C SER A 511 2.65 -19.93 9.81
N LEU A 512 2.18 -19.14 10.78
CA LEU A 512 2.95 -18.09 11.44
C LEU A 512 3.42 -18.58 12.82
N PRO A 513 4.54 -18.05 13.34
CA PRO A 513 5.44 -17.10 12.69
C PRO A 513 6.24 -17.71 11.51
N GLU A 514 6.65 -16.89 10.54
CA GLU A 514 7.54 -17.27 9.44
C GLU A 514 8.97 -17.42 9.96
N THR A 515 9.38 -18.65 10.28
CA THR A 515 10.77 -18.98 10.63
C THR A 515 11.57 -19.28 9.37
N LYS A 516 12.71 -18.60 9.18
CA LYS A 516 13.67 -18.91 8.09
C LYS A 516 14.31 -20.28 8.21
#